data_AF-A0A933M770-F1
#
_entry.id   AF-A0A933M770-F1
#
_cell.length_a   1.000
_cell.length_b   1.000
_cell.length_c   1.000
_cell.angle_alpha   90.00
_cell.angle_beta   90.00
_cell.angle_gamma   90.00
#
_symmetry.space_group_name_H-M   'P 1'
#
loop_
_entity.id
_entity.type
_entity.pdbx_description
1 polymer ?
#
loop_
_entity_poly.entity_id
_entity_poly.type
_entity_poly.pdbx_seq_one_letter_code
_entity_poly.pdbx_strand_id
1 'polypeptide(L)'
;MLNALAQDPDETARRRARILLEWADGKTAKALAAELDMRPAQIHKLTRAFLQARLEIFPPAAVERALRGASGKTLPTALLPQDPADLAHAQFISARALELFDATRQIHAIPDEWRAVLETGALLHNLGSHADADQWHHRVAHDVILVHDLEGFSAVQRDVLACLVLFNRKKVKPEQDALFGAFDDATKRITLALAAILRVADGLDYTKTQATTIQTITLDSIVEVVVAGKGARRNVQRANKKADLWREVLVPPLVARADANARRAAPRSAAPQPLLASGDLLGDAARKIIARQFEKLRALEEQVRANDDLEAVHDMRVACRRMNSALRLLRAYFSNKRVKKRRPVLEELRDVLGRARNFDVLGAALDSYRANAPASESTALQMVMEVWSDERAAAQNALAKLLDSPAYAQWVTRTNEFLQEQDTQVNPRVGDMVPALIWKQYGAVRKYETRWEIASLEELHALRIDAKRLRYTLEFFADAFGEKPVALIEPLVALQDHLGSVQDAVVGAKALTGFMTIETRRARARGEDAPDLQAIAAYHAHLQSRIAELRAQLPELVAAVFCHAYREALGALTAKL
;
A
#
# COMPACT_ATOMS: atom_id res chain seq x y z
N MET A 1 -22.09 -21.35 12.32
CA MET A 1 -20.85 -22.17 12.34
C MET A 1 -20.47 -22.67 13.72
N LEU A 2 -20.04 -21.79 14.65
CA LEU A 2 -19.68 -22.23 16.00
C LEU A 2 -20.79 -23.04 16.68
N ASN A 3 -22.06 -22.67 16.48
CA ASN A 3 -23.22 -23.46 16.95
C ASN A 3 -23.28 -24.88 16.36
N ALA A 4 -22.93 -25.07 15.07
CA ALA A 4 -22.89 -26.38 14.44
C ALA A 4 -21.67 -27.19 14.91
N LEU A 5 -20.49 -26.55 15.00
CA LEU A 5 -19.29 -27.16 15.57
C LEU A 5 -19.48 -27.57 17.04
N ALA A 6 -20.27 -26.81 17.81
CA ALA A 6 -20.62 -27.12 19.19
C ALA A 6 -21.54 -28.35 19.36
N GLN A 7 -22.01 -28.92 18.24
CA GLN A 7 -22.75 -30.18 18.17
C GLN A 7 -22.02 -31.26 17.36
N ASP A 8 -20.78 -31.02 16.90
CA ASP A 8 -20.04 -31.98 16.08
C ASP A 8 -19.64 -33.25 16.87
N PRO A 9 -19.66 -34.45 16.25
CA PRO A 9 -19.20 -35.68 16.89
C PRO A 9 -17.72 -35.64 17.32
N ASP A 10 -16.86 -34.82 16.70
CA ASP A 10 -15.48 -34.58 17.13
C ASP A 10 -15.43 -33.80 18.44
N GLU A 11 -14.89 -34.44 19.48
CA GLU A 11 -14.83 -33.88 20.84
C GLU A 11 -14.00 -32.59 20.90
N THR A 12 -12.91 -32.51 20.12
CA THR A 12 -12.03 -31.34 20.09
C THR A 12 -12.75 -30.15 19.47
N ALA A 13 -13.44 -30.36 18.35
CA ALA A 13 -14.21 -29.33 17.67
C ALA A 13 -15.36 -28.82 18.56
N ARG A 14 -16.11 -29.75 19.14
CA ARG A 14 -17.23 -29.47 20.04
C ARG A 14 -16.81 -28.64 21.24
N ARG A 15 -15.73 -29.06 21.91
CA ARG A 15 -15.19 -28.37 23.08
C ARG A 15 -14.69 -26.97 22.73
N ARG A 16 -13.92 -26.83 21.65
CA ARG A 16 -13.42 -25.51 21.20
C ARG A 16 -14.56 -24.56 20.85
N ALA A 17 -15.58 -25.06 20.15
CA ALA A 17 -16.70 -24.24 19.70
C ALA A 17 -17.56 -23.76 20.87
N ARG A 18 -17.85 -24.62 21.84
CA ARG A 18 -18.56 -24.23 23.07
C ARG A 18 -17.80 -23.16 23.86
N ILE A 19 -16.48 -23.31 24.02
CA ILE A 19 -15.65 -22.29 24.68
C ILE A 19 -15.77 -20.94 23.96
N LEU A 20 -15.75 -20.95 22.63
CA LEU A 20 -15.79 -19.72 21.82
C LEU A 20 -17.17 -19.06 21.80
N LEU A 21 -18.25 -19.84 21.82
CA LEU A 21 -19.62 -19.33 21.95
C LEU A 21 -19.83 -18.63 23.29
N GLU A 22 -19.49 -19.30 24.38
CA GLU A 22 -19.64 -18.76 25.73
C GLU A 22 -18.73 -17.52 25.95
N TRP A 23 -17.54 -17.52 25.35
CA TRP A 23 -16.66 -16.35 25.34
C TRP A 23 -17.27 -15.19 24.53
N ALA A 24 -17.88 -15.47 23.38
CA ALA A 24 -18.57 -14.47 22.57
C ALA A 24 -19.80 -13.89 23.27
N ASP A 25 -20.50 -14.69 24.08
CA ASP A 25 -21.61 -14.26 24.95
C ASP A 25 -21.14 -13.48 26.20
N GLY A 26 -19.84 -13.16 26.29
CA GLY A 26 -19.28 -12.26 27.29
C GLY A 26 -18.75 -12.96 28.55
N LYS A 27 -18.71 -14.30 28.62
CA LYS A 27 -18.06 -14.97 29.75
C LYS A 27 -16.55 -14.71 29.76
N THR A 28 -16.04 -14.34 30.93
CA THR A 28 -14.60 -14.13 31.12
C THR A 28 -13.82 -15.45 31.02
N ALA A 29 -12.58 -15.38 30.56
CA ALA A 29 -11.70 -16.55 30.49
C ALA A 29 -11.48 -17.23 31.85
N LYS A 30 -11.58 -16.47 32.95
CA LYS A 30 -11.50 -17.00 34.33
C LYS A 30 -12.74 -17.82 34.68
N ALA A 31 -13.92 -17.37 34.28
CA ALA A 31 -15.18 -18.11 34.51
C ALA A 31 -15.20 -19.40 33.68
N LEU A 32 -14.85 -19.33 32.40
CA LEU A 32 -14.77 -20.50 31.51
C LEU A 32 -13.73 -21.54 31.98
N ALA A 33 -12.59 -21.05 32.47
CA ALA A 33 -11.55 -21.91 33.04
C ALA A 33 -12.02 -22.70 34.26
N ALA A 34 -12.77 -22.04 35.16
CA ALA A 34 -13.31 -22.69 36.36
C ALA A 34 -14.42 -23.71 36.02
N GLU A 35 -15.26 -23.41 35.02
CA GLU A 35 -16.35 -24.29 34.60
C GLU A 35 -15.86 -25.55 33.87
N LEU A 36 -14.76 -25.45 33.14
CA LEU A 36 -14.25 -26.52 32.26
C LEU A 36 -13.03 -27.26 32.81
N ASP A 37 -12.65 -27.00 34.06
CA ASP A 37 -11.41 -27.49 34.70
C ASP A 37 -10.17 -27.25 33.82
N MET A 38 -9.99 -26.00 33.38
CA MET A 38 -8.92 -25.57 32.50
C MET A 38 -8.16 -24.40 33.12
N ARG A 39 -6.93 -24.14 32.63
CA ARG A 39 -6.21 -22.92 32.99
C ARG A 39 -6.74 -21.72 32.18
N PRO A 40 -6.92 -20.52 32.76
CA PRO A 40 -7.33 -19.32 32.00
C PRO A 40 -6.43 -19.02 30.79
N ALA A 41 -5.14 -19.34 30.90
CA ALA A 41 -4.19 -19.23 29.78
C ALA A 41 -4.56 -20.11 28.57
N GLN A 42 -5.18 -21.28 28.77
CA GLN A 42 -5.62 -22.15 27.69
C GLN A 42 -6.85 -21.57 26.97
N ILE A 43 -7.76 -20.92 27.70
CA ILE A 43 -8.90 -20.20 27.13
C ILE A 43 -8.40 -19.00 26.32
N HIS A 44 -7.50 -18.17 26.88
CA HIS A 44 -6.88 -17.06 26.14
C HIS A 44 -6.10 -17.52 24.91
N LYS A 45 -5.40 -18.65 24.99
CA LYS A 45 -4.69 -19.23 23.84
C LYS A 45 -5.67 -19.62 22.74
N LEU A 46 -6.80 -20.25 23.09
CA LEU A 46 -7.82 -20.67 22.14
C LEU A 46 -8.54 -19.47 21.51
N THR A 47 -8.96 -18.48 22.30
CA THR A 47 -9.65 -17.28 21.80
C THR A 47 -8.73 -16.42 20.93
N ARG A 48 -7.45 -16.26 21.33
CA ARG A 48 -6.44 -15.60 20.50
C ARG A 48 -6.16 -16.37 19.21
N ALA A 49 -6.03 -17.70 19.28
CA ALA A 49 -5.87 -18.54 18.11
C ALA A 49 -7.10 -18.43 17.18
N PHE A 50 -8.32 -18.34 17.73
CA PHE A 50 -9.52 -18.11 16.94
C PHE A 50 -9.53 -16.74 16.27
N LEU A 51 -9.12 -15.68 16.97
CA LEU A 51 -9.01 -14.35 16.38
C LEU A 51 -7.98 -14.29 15.24
N GLN A 52 -6.93 -15.09 15.32
CA GLN A 52 -5.84 -15.13 14.33
C GLN A 52 -6.11 -16.09 13.17
N ALA A 53 -6.46 -17.34 13.47
CA ALA A 53 -6.57 -18.46 12.52
C ALA A 53 -8.03 -18.88 12.28
N ARG A 54 -9.00 -18.29 12.99
CA ARG A 54 -10.44 -18.49 12.80
C ARG A 54 -10.83 -19.96 12.73
N LEU A 55 -11.47 -20.40 11.64
CA LEU A 55 -11.95 -21.77 11.51
C LEU A 55 -10.81 -22.80 11.42
N GLU A 56 -9.57 -22.38 11.11
CA GLU A 56 -8.40 -23.26 11.04
C GLU A 56 -8.00 -23.83 12.41
N ILE A 57 -8.51 -23.26 13.52
CA ILE A 57 -8.30 -23.86 14.84
C ILE A 57 -9.16 -25.11 15.05
N PHE A 58 -10.04 -25.47 14.14
CA PHE A 58 -10.89 -26.65 14.25
C PHE A 58 -10.35 -27.77 13.36
N PRO A 59 -10.54 -29.05 13.74
CA PRO A 59 -10.21 -30.17 12.87
C PRO A 59 -10.90 -30.01 11.50
N PRO A 60 -10.20 -30.15 10.36
CA PRO A 60 -10.78 -29.92 9.03
C PRO A 60 -12.07 -30.71 8.78
N ALA A 61 -12.11 -31.98 9.20
CA ALA A 61 -13.29 -32.84 9.06
C ALA A 61 -14.50 -32.36 9.89
N ALA A 62 -14.27 -31.68 11.01
CA ALA A 62 -15.35 -31.12 11.83
C ALA A 62 -15.88 -29.81 11.25
N VAL A 63 -14.98 -28.99 10.69
CA VAL A 63 -15.38 -27.82 9.90
C VAL A 63 -16.24 -28.28 8.72
N GLU A 64 -15.80 -29.28 7.96
CA GLU A 64 -16.53 -29.84 6.83
C GLU A 64 -17.94 -30.33 7.21
N ARG A 65 -18.09 -31.04 8.33
CA ARG A 65 -19.41 -31.49 8.81
C ARG A 65 -20.29 -30.32 9.26
N ALA A 66 -19.72 -29.35 9.98
CA ALA A 66 -20.45 -28.17 10.42
C ALA A 66 -20.89 -27.27 9.26
N LEU A 67 -20.14 -27.27 8.15
CA LEU A 67 -20.47 -26.61 6.89
C LEU A 67 -21.66 -27.29 6.18
N ARG A 68 -21.77 -28.61 6.27
CA ARG A 68 -22.87 -29.39 5.67
C ARG A 68 -24.21 -29.28 6.43
N GLY A 69 -24.26 -28.60 7.58
CA GLY A 69 -25.41 -28.62 8.50
C GLY A 69 -26.06 -27.28 8.86
N ALA A 70 -25.60 -26.15 8.32
CA ALA A 70 -26.10 -24.83 8.73
C ALA A 70 -27.02 -24.18 7.68
N SER A 71 -28.33 -24.24 7.93
CA SER A 71 -29.41 -23.42 7.35
C SER A 71 -29.71 -23.57 5.85
N GLY A 72 -30.96 -23.27 5.47
CA GLY A 72 -31.48 -23.45 4.12
C GLY A 72 -30.69 -22.70 3.04
N LYS A 73 -30.93 -23.09 1.79
CA LYS A 73 -30.30 -22.51 0.60
C LYS A 73 -30.35 -20.98 0.66
N THR A 74 -29.18 -20.34 0.64
CA THR A 74 -29.05 -18.89 0.64
C THR A 74 -28.79 -18.42 -0.79
N LEU A 75 -29.61 -17.50 -1.30
CA LEU A 75 -29.34 -16.88 -2.59
C LEU A 75 -28.09 -16.01 -2.49
N PRO A 76 -27.13 -16.09 -3.43
CA PRO A 76 -25.94 -15.23 -3.43
C PRO A 76 -26.24 -13.73 -3.38
N THR A 77 -27.38 -13.32 -3.95
CA THR A 77 -27.86 -11.93 -3.92
C THR A 77 -28.13 -11.41 -2.52
N ALA A 78 -28.49 -12.28 -1.57
CA ALA A 78 -28.71 -11.92 -0.18
C ALA A 78 -27.41 -11.54 0.55
N LEU A 79 -26.26 -11.96 0.01
CA LEU A 79 -24.94 -11.66 0.54
C LEU A 79 -24.26 -10.48 -0.17
N LEU A 80 -24.94 -9.79 -1.10
CA LEU A 80 -24.33 -8.66 -1.79
C LEU A 80 -24.08 -7.47 -0.85
N PRO A 81 -23.09 -6.61 -1.17
CA PRO A 81 -22.90 -5.36 -0.45
C PRO A 81 -24.19 -4.53 -0.42
N GLN A 82 -24.54 -4.02 0.76
CA GLN A 82 -25.73 -3.20 0.94
C GLN A 82 -25.45 -1.72 0.61
N ASP A 83 -24.21 -1.27 0.77
CA ASP A 83 -23.79 0.06 0.35
C ASP A 83 -23.77 0.17 -1.19
N PRO A 84 -24.44 1.18 -1.78
CA PRO A 84 -24.51 1.33 -3.23
C PRO A 84 -23.15 1.51 -3.92
N ALA A 85 -22.18 2.15 -3.28
CA ALA A 85 -20.86 2.36 -3.86
C ALA A 85 -20.03 1.06 -3.85
N ASP A 86 -20.10 0.29 -2.77
CA ASP A 86 -19.48 -1.04 -2.69
C ASP A 86 -20.12 -2.02 -3.67
N LEU A 87 -21.45 -1.98 -3.84
CA LEU A 87 -22.16 -2.79 -4.83
C LEU A 87 -21.74 -2.42 -6.26
N ALA A 88 -21.66 -1.13 -6.59
CA ALA A 88 -21.21 -0.68 -7.90
C ALA A 88 -19.77 -1.11 -8.20
N HIS A 89 -18.89 -1.05 -7.20
CA HIS A 89 -17.52 -1.56 -7.29
C HIS A 89 -17.48 -3.08 -7.54
N ALA A 90 -18.26 -3.85 -6.78
CA ALA A 90 -18.32 -5.30 -6.91
C ALA A 90 -18.86 -5.74 -8.29
N GLN A 91 -19.93 -5.08 -8.77
CA GLN A 91 -20.48 -5.30 -10.10
C GLN A 91 -19.48 -4.95 -11.21
N PHE A 92 -18.76 -3.84 -11.05
CA PHE A 92 -17.73 -3.44 -12.00
C PHE A 92 -16.60 -4.47 -12.08
N ILE A 93 -16.09 -4.94 -10.94
CA ILE A 93 -15.05 -5.98 -10.90
C ILE A 93 -15.56 -7.26 -11.53
N SER A 94 -16.79 -7.69 -11.20
CA SER A 94 -17.41 -8.87 -11.78
C SER A 94 -17.45 -8.79 -13.32
N ALA A 95 -17.91 -7.66 -13.87
CA ALA A 95 -17.94 -7.45 -15.31
C ALA A 95 -16.54 -7.55 -15.95
N ARG A 96 -15.51 -6.96 -15.33
CA ARG A 96 -14.12 -7.04 -15.83
C ARG A 96 -13.52 -8.43 -15.70
N ALA A 97 -13.83 -9.15 -14.63
CA ALA A 97 -13.36 -10.51 -14.39
C ALA A 97 -13.94 -11.48 -15.43
N LEU A 98 -15.24 -11.34 -15.73
CA LEU A 98 -15.91 -12.14 -16.76
C LEU A 98 -15.40 -11.84 -18.16
N GLU A 99 -15.16 -10.56 -18.48
CA GLU A 99 -14.58 -10.15 -19.75
C GLU A 99 -13.17 -10.74 -19.96
N LEU A 100 -12.34 -10.74 -18.92
CA LEU A 100 -11.02 -11.38 -18.93
C LEU A 100 -11.12 -12.91 -19.05
N PHE A 101 -12.02 -13.54 -18.29
CA PHE A 101 -12.27 -14.99 -18.35
C PHE A 101 -12.66 -15.41 -19.76
N ASP A 102 -13.70 -14.78 -20.33
CA ASP A 102 -14.19 -15.15 -21.65
C ASP A 102 -13.15 -14.94 -22.74
N ALA A 103 -12.39 -13.83 -22.66
CA ALA A 103 -11.33 -13.56 -23.63
C ALA A 103 -10.15 -14.52 -23.50
N THR A 104 -9.85 -15.06 -22.31
CA THR A 104 -8.65 -15.88 -22.07
C THR A 104 -8.92 -17.39 -21.98
N ARG A 105 -10.09 -17.85 -22.43
CA ARG A 105 -10.51 -19.27 -22.43
C ARG A 105 -9.47 -20.24 -22.99
N GLN A 106 -8.82 -19.88 -24.08
CA GLN A 106 -7.80 -20.72 -24.72
C GLN A 106 -6.50 -20.85 -23.91
N ILE A 107 -6.31 -19.99 -22.90
CA ILE A 107 -5.12 -19.98 -22.03
C ILE A 107 -5.40 -20.79 -20.76
N HIS A 108 -6.50 -20.51 -20.07
CA HIS A 108 -6.79 -21.14 -18.79
C HIS A 108 -7.53 -22.48 -18.92
N ALA A 109 -8.22 -22.73 -20.04
CA ALA A 109 -8.95 -23.98 -20.32
C ALA A 109 -9.90 -24.41 -19.18
N ILE A 110 -10.59 -23.45 -18.56
CA ILE A 110 -11.51 -23.69 -17.43
C ILE A 110 -12.92 -23.93 -17.99
N PRO A 111 -13.67 -24.95 -17.53
CA PRO A 111 -15.04 -25.19 -17.97
C PRO A 111 -16.02 -24.07 -17.62
N ASP A 112 -17.09 -23.95 -18.42
CA ASP A 112 -18.11 -22.89 -18.30
C ASP A 112 -18.81 -22.81 -16.94
N GLU A 113 -18.99 -23.95 -16.28
CA GLU A 113 -19.63 -24.03 -14.96
C GLU A 113 -18.90 -23.20 -13.88
N TRP A 114 -17.62 -22.90 -14.08
CA TRP A 114 -16.80 -22.10 -13.15
C TRP A 114 -16.91 -20.59 -13.41
N ARG A 115 -17.50 -20.18 -14.54
CA ARG A 115 -17.73 -18.76 -14.85
C ARG A 115 -18.65 -18.10 -13.81
N ALA A 116 -19.69 -18.82 -13.37
CA ALA A 116 -20.61 -18.37 -12.32
C ALA A 116 -19.93 -18.25 -10.93
N VAL A 117 -18.91 -19.10 -10.68
CA VAL A 117 -18.10 -19.04 -9.45
C VAL A 117 -17.24 -17.78 -9.44
N LEU A 118 -16.63 -17.43 -10.58
CA LEU A 118 -15.86 -16.19 -10.72
C LEU A 118 -16.73 -14.95 -10.56
N GLU A 119 -17.89 -14.93 -11.23
CA GLU A 119 -18.87 -13.84 -11.12
C GLU A 119 -19.27 -13.60 -9.66
N THR A 120 -19.65 -14.68 -8.96
CA THR A 120 -20.10 -14.59 -7.57
C THR A 120 -18.93 -14.25 -6.63
N GLY A 121 -17.75 -14.84 -6.84
CA GLY A 121 -16.54 -14.48 -6.10
C GLY A 121 -16.16 -13.01 -6.24
N ALA A 122 -16.31 -12.44 -7.45
CA ALA A 122 -16.10 -11.01 -7.69
C ALA A 122 -17.13 -10.13 -6.99
N LEU A 123 -18.40 -10.55 -6.96
CA LEU A 123 -19.46 -9.83 -6.26
C LEU A 123 -19.29 -9.84 -4.73
N LEU A 124 -18.75 -10.94 -4.18
CA LEU A 124 -18.61 -11.14 -2.74
C LEU A 124 -17.20 -10.83 -2.20
N HIS A 125 -16.26 -10.37 -3.03
CA HIS A 125 -14.85 -10.25 -2.64
C HIS A 125 -14.58 -9.30 -1.46
N ASN A 126 -15.48 -8.33 -1.21
CA ASN A 126 -15.41 -7.38 -0.10
C ASN A 126 -16.49 -7.61 0.97
N LEU A 127 -17.16 -8.77 0.99
CA LEU A 127 -18.25 -9.08 1.94
C LEU A 127 -17.87 -8.87 3.43
N GLY A 128 -16.58 -8.85 3.75
CA GLY A 128 -16.09 -8.58 5.10
C GLY A 128 -15.96 -7.11 5.49
N SER A 129 -16.10 -6.14 4.57
CA SER A 129 -15.71 -4.72 4.76
C SER A 129 -16.39 -3.99 5.92
N HIS A 130 -17.51 -4.50 6.41
CA HIS A 130 -18.34 -3.88 7.46
C HIS A 130 -18.04 -4.42 8.88
N ALA A 131 -17.15 -5.41 9.03
CA ALA A 131 -16.67 -5.83 10.34
C ALA A 131 -15.53 -4.91 10.79
N ASP A 132 -15.53 -4.46 12.05
CA ASP A 132 -14.64 -3.47 12.72
C ASP A 132 -13.09 -3.70 12.64
N ALA A 133 -12.57 -4.43 11.66
CA ALA A 133 -11.15 -4.63 11.44
C ALA A 133 -10.78 -4.74 9.94
N ASP A 134 -10.33 -3.63 9.36
CA ASP A 134 -9.71 -3.46 8.03
C ASP A 134 -8.61 -4.48 7.66
N GLN A 135 -8.10 -5.19 8.66
CA GLN A 135 -7.06 -6.19 8.48
C GLN A 135 -7.60 -7.54 8.01
N TRP A 136 -8.87 -7.89 8.23
CA TRP A 136 -9.37 -9.28 8.12
C TRP A 136 -10.51 -9.51 7.14
N HIS A 137 -10.96 -8.49 6.38
CA HIS A 137 -12.16 -8.59 5.55
C HIS A 137 -12.20 -9.77 4.56
N HIS A 138 -11.11 -10.06 3.84
CA HIS A 138 -10.97 -11.25 2.99
C HIS A 138 -11.15 -12.59 3.72
N ARG A 139 -10.69 -12.71 4.98
CA ARG A 139 -10.92 -13.90 5.82
C ARG A 139 -12.36 -13.96 6.34
N VAL A 140 -12.95 -12.82 6.69
CA VAL A 140 -14.36 -12.72 7.04
C VAL A 140 -15.24 -13.18 5.88
N ALA A 141 -14.98 -12.68 4.68
CA ALA A 141 -15.75 -13.05 3.50
C ALA A 141 -15.61 -14.54 3.17
N HIS A 142 -14.38 -15.08 3.22
CA HIS A 142 -14.11 -16.52 3.13
C HIS A 142 -14.97 -17.34 4.13
N ASP A 143 -14.94 -16.98 5.41
CA ASP A 143 -15.70 -17.69 6.44
C ASP A 143 -17.21 -17.56 6.20
N VAL A 144 -17.68 -16.36 5.86
CA VAL A 144 -19.10 -16.14 5.57
C VAL A 144 -19.56 -17.02 4.40
N ILE A 145 -18.81 -17.07 3.31
CA ILE A 145 -19.12 -17.93 2.16
C ILE A 145 -19.21 -19.39 2.56
N LEU A 146 -18.24 -19.88 3.32
CA LEU A 146 -18.22 -21.27 3.78
C LEU A 146 -19.46 -21.61 4.60
N VAL A 147 -19.90 -20.71 5.49
CA VAL A 147 -21.03 -20.96 6.38
C VAL A 147 -22.39 -20.97 5.67
N HIS A 148 -22.50 -20.43 4.46
CA HIS A 148 -23.76 -20.38 3.70
C HIS A 148 -23.82 -21.48 2.64
N ASP A 149 -24.93 -22.23 2.62
CA ASP A 149 -25.25 -23.15 1.54
C ASP A 149 -25.77 -22.35 0.33
N LEU A 150 -24.85 -21.83 -0.48
CA LEU A 150 -25.16 -20.98 -1.63
C LEU A 150 -26.00 -21.74 -2.67
N GLU A 151 -27.22 -21.27 -2.90
CA GLU A 151 -28.13 -21.86 -3.87
C GLU A 151 -27.52 -21.83 -5.28
N GLY A 152 -27.60 -22.96 -5.99
CA GLY A 152 -27.10 -23.07 -7.37
C GLY A 152 -25.62 -23.46 -7.48
N PHE A 153 -24.91 -23.65 -6.37
CA PHE A 153 -23.50 -24.07 -6.36
C PHE A 153 -23.30 -25.44 -5.70
N SER A 154 -22.42 -26.26 -6.28
CA SER A 154 -21.97 -27.51 -5.65
C SER A 154 -21.10 -27.23 -4.42
N ALA A 155 -20.86 -28.25 -3.58
CA ALA A 155 -19.94 -28.11 -2.44
C ALA A 155 -18.54 -27.65 -2.89
N VAL A 156 -17.99 -28.30 -3.93
CA VAL A 156 -16.67 -27.95 -4.48
C VAL A 156 -16.65 -26.51 -5.01
N GLN A 157 -17.70 -26.08 -5.70
CA GLN A 157 -17.78 -24.70 -6.22
C GLN A 157 -17.80 -23.65 -5.11
N ARG A 158 -18.47 -23.95 -3.99
CA ARG A 158 -18.48 -23.07 -2.80
C ARG A 158 -17.12 -22.98 -2.14
N ASP A 159 -16.42 -24.11 -2.02
CA ASP A 159 -15.07 -24.14 -1.45
C ASP A 159 -14.10 -23.32 -2.31
N VAL A 160 -14.16 -23.47 -3.64
CA VAL A 160 -13.39 -22.65 -4.57
C VAL A 160 -13.75 -21.17 -4.42
N LEU A 161 -15.04 -20.83 -4.35
CA LEU A 161 -15.52 -19.46 -4.18
C LEU A 161 -14.94 -18.81 -2.90
N ALA A 162 -14.89 -19.56 -1.80
CA ALA A 162 -14.28 -19.10 -0.55
C ALA A 162 -12.79 -18.79 -0.76
N CYS A 163 -12.03 -19.70 -1.41
CA CYS A 163 -10.63 -19.48 -1.72
C CYS A 163 -10.40 -18.27 -2.66
N LEU A 164 -11.29 -18.01 -3.64
CA LEU A 164 -11.16 -16.86 -4.54
C LEU A 164 -11.15 -15.54 -3.76
N VAL A 165 -12.06 -15.40 -2.80
CA VAL A 165 -12.15 -14.18 -1.99
C VAL A 165 -10.95 -14.06 -1.06
N LEU A 166 -10.50 -15.18 -0.48
CA LEU A 166 -9.30 -15.22 0.36
C LEU A 166 -8.04 -14.76 -0.39
N PHE A 167 -7.86 -15.24 -1.63
CA PHE A 167 -6.66 -15.00 -2.45
C PHE A 167 -6.65 -13.64 -3.16
N ASN A 168 -7.70 -12.83 -3.01
CA ASN A 168 -7.79 -11.54 -3.69
C ASN A 168 -6.94 -10.41 -3.06
N ARG A 169 -6.37 -10.61 -1.86
CA ARG A 169 -5.59 -9.58 -1.13
C ARG A 169 -4.14 -10.01 -0.86
N LYS A 170 -3.22 -9.04 -0.87
CA LYS A 170 -1.77 -9.22 -0.63
C LYS A 170 -1.15 -10.25 -1.60
N LYS A 171 0.09 -10.68 -1.33
CA LYS A 171 0.73 -11.80 -2.05
C LYS A 171 0.00 -13.09 -1.66
N VAL A 172 -0.39 -13.89 -2.64
CA VAL A 172 -1.10 -15.15 -2.41
C VAL A 172 -0.14 -16.19 -1.85
N LYS A 173 -0.59 -16.94 -0.84
CA LYS A 173 0.14 -18.04 -0.20
C LYS A 173 -0.79 -19.25 -0.05
N PRO A 174 -1.12 -19.95 -1.15
CA PRO A 174 -2.12 -21.01 -1.13
C PRO A 174 -1.77 -22.16 -0.17
N GLU A 175 -0.48 -22.39 0.06
CA GLU A 175 0.05 -23.43 0.95
C GLU A 175 -0.33 -23.24 2.43
N GLN A 176 -0.79 -22.04 2.81
CA GLN A 176 -1.19 -21.73 4.18
C GLN A 176 -2.66 -22.04 4.45
N ASP A 177 -3.46 -22.32 3.41
CA ASP A 177 -4.89 -22.55 3.54
C ASP A 177 -5.23 -24.06 3.50
N ALA A 178 -5.85 -24.55 4.56
CA ALA A 178 -6.14 -25.98 4.71
C ALA A 178 -7.20 -26.48 3.71
N LEU A 179 -8.16 -25.63 3.34
CA LEU A 179 -9.21 -25.95 2.37
C LEU A 179 -8.61 -26.13 0.98
N PHE A 180 -7.80 -25.17 0.54
CA PHE A 180 -7.05 -25.27 -0.70
C PHE A 180 -6.10 -26.47 -0.72
N GLY A 181 -5.44 -26.76 0.40
CA GLY A 181 -4.56 -27.92 0.55
C GLY A 181 -5.26 -29.26 0.24
N ALA A 182 -6.54 -29.38 0.59
CA ALA A 182 -7.36 -30.58 0.41
C ALA A 182 -7.87 -30.78 -1.04
N PHE A 183 -7.81 -29.77 -1.89
CA PHE A 183 -8.23 -29.87 -3.29
C PHE A 183 -7.34 -30.82 -4.10
N ASP A 184 -7.94 -31.49 -5.08
CA ASP A 184 -7.19 -32.21 -6.10
C ASP A 184 -6.46 -31.24 -7.05
N ASP A 185 -5.54 -31.76 -7.86
CA ASP A 185 -4.70 -30.92 -8.73
C ASP A 185 -5.50 -30.17 -9.81
N ALA A 186 -6.65 -30.70 -10.22
CA ALA A 186 -7.54 -30.02 -11.16
C ALA A 186 -8.19 -28.80 -10.51
N THR A 187 -8.78 -28.98 -9.32
CA THR A 187 -9.45 -27.93 -8.55
C THR A 187 -8.46 -26.87 -8.09
N LYS A 188 -7.25 -27.25 -7.68
CA LYS A 188 -6.17 -26.29 -7.36
C LYS A 188 -5.85 -25.39 -8.55
N ARG A 189 -5.66 -25.97 -9.74
CA ARG A 189 -5.37 -25.21 -10.97
C ARG A 189 -6.50 -24.25 -11.33
N ILE A 190 -7.75 -24.72 -11.30
CA ILE A 190 -8.93 -23.89 -11.55
C ILE A 190 -8.98 -22.73 -10.54
N THR A 191 -8.84 -23.02 -9.25
CA THR A 191 -8.90 -22.01 -8.18
C THR A 191 -7.86 -20.91 -8.36
N LEU A 192 -6.59 -21.28 -8.62
CA LEU A 192 -5.52 -20.30 -8.79
C LEU A 192 -5.69 -19.47 -10.05
N ALA A 193 -6.14 -20.06 -11.16
CA ALA A 193 -6.38 -19.35 -12.40
C ALA A 193 -7.57 -18.36 -12.28
N LEU A 194 -8.66 -18.78 -11.66
CA LEU A 194 -9.79 -17.88 -11.35
C LEU A 194 -9.36 -16.74 -10.41
N ALA A 195 -8.57 -17.04 -9.37
CA ALA A 195 -8.04 -16.03 -8.47
C ALA A 195 -7.11 -15.05 -9.20
N ALA A 196 -6.28 -15.53 -10.14
CA ALA A 196 -5.43 -14.68 -10.96
C ALA A 196 -6.26 -13.70 -11.80
N ILE A 197 -7.34 -14.17 -12.44
CA ILE A 197 -8.27 -13.33 -13.22
C ILE A 197 -8.93 -12.28 -12.31
N LEU A 198 -9.49 -12.71 -11.17
CA LEU A 198 -10.17 -11.81 -10.23
C LEU A 198 -9.24 -10.70 -9.71
N ARG A 199 -8.00 -11.05 -9.36
CA ARG A 199 -6.99 -10.09 -8.88
C ARG A 199 -6.65 -9.02 -9.92
N VAL A 200 -6.53 -9.40 -11.19
CA VAL A 200 -6.31 -8.45 -12.29
C VAL A 200 -7.52 -7.55 -12.44
N ALA A 201 -8.73 -8.09 -12.44
CA ALA A 201 -9.98 -7.33 -12.53
C ALA A 201 -10.16 -6.33 -11.38
N ASP A 202 -9.89 -6.73 -10.15
CA ASP A 202 -9.89 -5.85 -8.97
C ASP A 202 -8.85 -4.72 -9.14
N GLY A 203 -7.65 -5.04 -9.64
CA GLY A 203 -6.66 -4.02 -10.00
C GLY A 203 -7.16 -2.98 -11.01
N LEU A 204 -8.05 -3.38 -11.93
CA LEU A 204 -8.62 -2.50 -12.96
C LEU A 204 -9.64 -1.48 -12.43
N ASP A 205 -10.06 -1.58 -11.16
CA ASP A 205 -10.87 -0.58 -10.47
C ASP A 205 -10.21 -0.02 -9.20
N TYR A 206 -8.88 0.04 -9.17
CA TYR A 206 -8.15 0.58 -8.01
C TYR A 206 -8.58 2.00 -7.61
N THR A 207 -8.91 2.86 -8.57
CA THR A 207 -9.40 4.22 -8.29
C THR A 207 -10.86 4.26 -7.81
N LYS A 208 -11.58 3.13 -7.83
CA LYS A 208 -13.01 3.02 -7.50
C LYS A 208 -13.87 4.06 -8.22
N THR A 209 -13.55 4.31 -9.48
CA THR A 209 -14.30 5.29 -10.30
C THR A 209 -15.28 4.62 -11.25
N GLN A 210 -15.16 3.30 -11.46
CA GLN A 210 -15.98 2.52 -12.39
C GLN A 210 -16.07 3.12 -13.80
N ALA A 211 -15.03 3.86 -14.19
CA ALA A 211 -15.00 4.70 -15.39
C ALA A 211 -14.00 4.17 -16.42
N THR A 212 -13.50 2.95 -16.24
CA THR A 212 -12.57 2.28 -17.14
C THR A 212 -13.28 1.18 -17.92
N THR A 213 -12.84 0.96 -19.16
CA THR A 213 -13.35 -0.12 -20.02
C THR A 213 -12.19 -0.81 -20.68
N ILE A 214 -12.25 -2.14 -20.79
CA ILE A 214 -11.31 -2.88 -21.62
C ILE A 214 -11.71 -2.62 -23.08
N GLN A 215 -10.74 -2.20 -23.89
CA GLN A 215 -10.93 -1.89 -25.30
C GLN A 215 -10.60 -3.10 -26.16
N THR A 216 -9.46 -3.73 -25.88
CA THR A 216 -8.99 -4.91 -26.59
C THR A 216 -8.25 -5.83 -25.63
N ILE A 217 -8.39 -7.14 -25.86
CA ILE A 217 -7.57 -8.18 -25.26
C ILE A 217 -6.93 -8.93 -26.42
N THR A 218 -5.60 -8.85 -26.53
CA THR A 218 -4.83 -9.52 -27.59
C THR A 218 -4.05 -10.68 -26.99
N LEU A 219 -4.13 -11.85 -27.62
CA LEU A 219 -3.48 -13.07 -27.15
C LEU A 219 -2.36 -13.43 -28.12
N ASP A 220 -1.12 -13.18 -27.69
CA ASP A 220 0.09 -13.47 -28.47
C ASP A 220 1.17 -14.03 -27.53
N SER A 221 2.45 -13.72 -27.73
CA SER A 221 3.53 -13.99 -26.76
C SER A 221 3.29 -13.41 -25.36
N ILE A 222 2.38 -12.45 -25.23
CA ILE A 222 1.81 -11.92 -23.98
C ILE A 222 0.29 -11.77 -24.11
N VAL A 223 -0.44 -11.81 -23.00
CA VAL A 223 -1.84 -11.36 -22.95
C VAL A 223 -1.85 -9.85 -22.73
N GLU A 224 -2.13 -9.09 -23.78
CA GLU A 224 -2.19 -7.63 -23.69
C GLU A 224 -3.63 -7.15 -23.47
N VAL A 225 -3.88 -6.50 -22.33
CA VAL A 225 -5.19 -5.92 -21.98
C VAL A 225 -5.10 -4.40 -22.11
N VAL A 226 -5.76 -3.84 -23.11
CA VAL A 226 -5.79 -2.39 -23.34
C VAL A 226 -7.02 -1.80 -22.66
N VAL A 227 -6.81 -0.81 -21.78
CA VAL A 227 -7.87 -0.23 -20.93
C VAL A 227 -7.96 1.27 -21.16
N ALA A 228 -9.15 1.76 -21.49
CA ALA A 228 -9.45 3.19 -21.64
C ALA A 228 -10.26 3.71 -20.45
N GLY A 229 -10.43 5.03 -20.39
CA GLY A 229 -11.31 5.69 -19.41
C GLY A 229 -10.59 6.40 -18.25
N LYS A 230 -11.37 7.05 -17.39
CA LYS A 230 -10.85 7.89 -16.31
C LYS A 230 -10.16 7.01 -15.26
N GLY A 231 -8.90 7.31 -14.95
CA GLY A 231 -8.12 6.52 -13.99
C GLY A 231 -7.36 5.34 -14.60
N ALA A 232 -7.54 5.03 -15.89
CA ALA A 232 -6.95 3.88 -16.57
C ALA A 232 -5.46 3.66 -16.24
N ARG A 233 -4.63 4.71 -16.30
CA ARG A 233 -3.19 4.60 -15.99
C ARG A 233 -2.89 4.07 -14.58
N ARG A 234 -3.62 4.53 -13.57
CA ARG A 234 -3.42 4.08 -12.19
C ARG A 234 -3.95 2.65 -12.01
N ASN A 235 -5.09 2.36 -12.63
CA ASN A 235 -5.73 1.05 -12.59
C ASN A 235 -4.86 -0.01 -13.29
N VAL A 236 -4.33 0.24 -14.48
CA VAL A 236 -3.43 -0.71 -15.15
C VAL A 236 -2.12 -0.90 -14.40
N GLN A 237 -1.58 0.14 -13.74
CA GLN A 237 -0.39 -0.02 -12.88
C GLN A 237 -0.70 -0.94 -11.69
N ARG A 238 -1.89 -0.82 -11.08
CA ARG A 238 -2.31 -1.71 -10.00
C ARG A 238 -2.60 -3.12 -10.49
N ALA A 239 -3.28 -3.27 -11.63
CA ALA A 239 -3.56 -4.55 -12.27
C ALA A 239 -2.26 -5.31 -12.60
N ASN A 240 -1.24 -4.64 -13.17
CA ASN A 240 0.07 -5.24 -13.43
C ASN A 240 0.77 -5.71 -12.14
N LYS A 241 0.63 -4.96 -11.03
CA LYS A 241 1.14 -5.41 -9.73
C LYS A 241 0.38 -6.64 -9.21
N LYS A 242 -0.94 -6.70 -9.41
CA LYS A 242 -1.82 -7.81 -9.01
C LYS A 242 -1.82 -9.00 -9.98
N ALA A 243 -1.15 -8.88 -11.13
CA ALA A 243 -0.86 -9.96 -12.06
C ALA A 243 0.34 -10.84 -11.62
N ASP A 244 0.72 -10.78 -10.34
CA ASP A 244 1.71 -11.67 -9.74
C ASP A 244 1.28 -13.13 -9.82
N LEU A 245 0.07 -13.46 -9.35
CA LEU A 245 -0.43 -14.84 -9.41
C LEU A 245 -0.61 -15.32 -10.85
N TRP A 246 -1.06 -14.46 -11.77
CA TRP A 246 -1.15 -14.81 -13.20
C TRP A 246 0.18 -15.30 -13.74
N ARG A 247 1.26 -14.55 -13.48
CA ARG A 247 2.61 -14.91 -13.96
C ARG A 247 3.13 -16.22 -13.39
N GLU A 248 2.63 -16.64 -12.24
CA GLU A 248 3.01 -17.90 -11.60
C GLU A 248 2.23 -19.09 -12.16
N VAL A 249 0.96 -18.90 -12.57
CA VAL A 249 0.04 -20.02 -12.84
C VAL A 249 -0.50 -20.09 -14.27
N LEU A 250 -0.34 -19.03 -15.07
CA LEU A 250 -0.79 -18.97 -16.46
C LEU A 250 0.32 -18.46 -17.38
N VAL A 251 0.35 -19.04 -18.59
CA VAL A 251 1.28 -18.67 -19.67
C VAL A 251 0.44 -18.52 -20.94
N PRO A 252 0.60 -17.43 -21.71
CA PRO A 252 1.60 -16.35 -21.59
C PRO A 252 1.28 -15.31 -20.50
N PRO A 253 2.26 -14.50 -20.06
CA PRO A 253 2.06 -13.51 -19.01
C PRO A 253 1.13 -12.38 -19.45
N LEU A 254 0.33 -11.86 -18.51
CA LEU A 254 -0.61 -10.77 -18.75
C LEU A 254 0.02 -9.41 -18.44
N VAL A 255 -0.18 -8.46 -19.36
CA VAL A 255 0.21 -7.06 -19.22
C VAL A 255 -0.97 -6.16 -19.57
N ALA A 256 -1.41 -5.35 -18.62
CA ALA A 256 -2.39 -4.30 -18.83
C ALA A 256 -1.73 -2.98 -19.25
N ARG A 257 -2.26 -2.32 -20.28
CA ARG A 257 -1.82 -1.01 -20.75
C ARG A 257 -2.99 -0.04 -20.82
N ALA A 258 -2.73 1.23 -20.54
CA ALA A 258 -3.72 2.26 -20.77
C ALA A 258 -3.77 2.58 -22.27
N ASP A 259 -4.97 2.64 -22.86
CA ASP A 259 -5.15 2.97 -24.27
C ASP A 259 -4.56 4.35 -24.58
N ALA A 260 -3.61 4.37 -25.52
CA ALA A 260 -3.00 5.59 -26.03
C ALA A 260 -3.92 6.33 -27.01
N ASN A 261 -4.82 5.61 -27.70
CA ASN A 261 -5.73 6.09 -28.74
C ASN A 261 -7.04 6.67 -28.20
N ALA A 262 -7.42 6.39 -26.94
CA ALA A 262 -8.54 7.04 -26.25
C ALA A 262 -8.43 8.59 -26.15
N ARG A 263 -7.31 9.17 -26.59
CA ARG A 263 -7.17 10.62 -26.84
C ARG A 263 -7.94 11.13 -28.07
N ARG A 264 -8.41 10.26 -28.98
CA ARG A 264 -8.93 10.68 -30.31
C ARG A 264 -10.46 10.78 -30.45
N ALA A 265 -11.27 10.22 -29.54
CA ALA A 265 -12.73 10.09 -29.76
C ALA A 265 -13.64 10.80 -28.73
N ALA A 266 -13.11 11.54 -27.76
CA ALA A 266 -13.90 12.50 -27.00
C ALA A 266 -13.89 13.86 -27.74
N PRO A 267 -14.99 14.65 -27.73
CA PRO A 267 -14.90 16.05 -28.15
C PRO A 267 -13.76 16.69 -27.35
N ARG A 268 -12.81 17.33 -28.04
CA ARG A 268 -11.66 18.03 -27.44
C ARG A 268 -12.18 19.05 -26.42
N SER A 269 -12.39 18.65 -25.16
CA SER A 269 -11.89 19.49 -24.09
C SER A 269 -10.38 19.50 -24.32
N ALA A 270 -9.81 20.68 -24.55
CA ALA A 270 -8.41 20.88 -24.88
C ALA A 270 -7.50 19.85 -24.18
N ALA A 271 -6.49 19.33 -24.89
CA ALA A 271 -5.38 18.62 -24.25
C ALA A 271 -5.06 19.38 -22.95
N PRO A 272 -5.01 18.73 -21.77
CA PRO A 272 -4.80 19.45 -20.52
C PRO A 272 -3.61 20.35 -20.76
N GLN A 273 -3.86 21.66 -20.74
CA GLN A 273 -2.86 22.61 -21.17
C GLN A 273 -1.63 22.34 -20.30
N PRO A 274 -0.42 22.31 -20.90
CA PRO A 274 0.78 22.11 -20.12
C PRO A 274 0.75 23.13 -18.98
N LEU A 275 0.91 22.66 -17.74
CA LEU A 275 0.79 23.55 -16.59
C LEU A 275 1.78 24.71 -16.72
N LEU A 276 2.94 24.40 -17.29
CA LEU A 276 4.06 25.30 -17.50
C LEU A 276 4.48 25.30 -18.97
N ALA A 277 4.79 26.48 -19.50
CA ALA A 277 5.50 26.65 -20.77
C ALA A 277 6.92 27.20 -20.53
N SER A 278 7.84 26.99 -21.49
CA SER A 278 9.19 27.57 -21.42
C SER A 278 9.19 29.11 -21.40
N GLY A 279 8.18 29.72 -22.01
CA GLY A 279 7.98 31.18 -22.01
C GLY A 279 7.35 31.75 -20.74
N ASP A 280 6.82 30.90 -19.83
CA ASP A 280 6.25 31.37 -18.57
C ASP A 280 7.31 32.09 -17.73
N LEU A 281 6.90 33.14 -17.01
CA LEU A 281 7.75 33.73 -15.98
C LEU A 281 7.92 32.76 -14.82
N LEU A 282 9.14 32.67 -14.30
CA LEU A 282 9.47 31.66 -13.28
C LEU A 282 8.68 31.85 -11.98
N GLY A 283 8.27 33.08 -11.64
CA GLY A 283 7.40 33.37 -10.51
C GLY A 283 6.00 32.75 -10.65
N ASP A 284 5.39 32.88 -11.83
CA ASP A 284 4.08 32.29 -12.14
C ASP A 284 4.16 30.77 -12.18
N ALA A 285 5.20 30.23 -12.85
CA ALA A 285 5.47 28.80 -12.87
C ALA A 285 5.62 28.23 -11.46
N ALA A 286 6.32 28.95 -10.58
CA ALA A 286 6.49 28.57 -9.20
C ALA A 286 5.17 28.53 -8.42
N ARG A 287 4.29 29.53 -8.58
CA ARG A 287 2.95 29.52 -7.96
C ARG A 287 2.11 28.34 -8.46
N LYS A 288 2.11 28.06 -9.77
CA LYS A 288 1.40 26.90 -10.34
C LYS A 288 1.91 25.55 -9.78
N ILE A 289 3.23 25.39 -9.65
CA ILE A 289 3.84 24.19 -9.03
C ILE A 289 3.38 24.03 -7.58
N ILE A 290 3.39 25.12 -6.81
CA ILE A 290 2.99 25.13 -5.39
C ILE A 290 1.49 24.86 -5.27
N ALA A 291 0.64 25.50 -6.09
CA ALA A 291 -0.81 25.30 -6.12
C ALA A 291 -1.16 23.84 -6.30
N ARG A 292 -0.55 23.16 -7.28
CA ARG A 292 -0.78 21.73 -7.53
C ARG A 292 -0.46 20.84 -6.33
N GLN A 293 0.59 21.15 -5.55
CA GLN A 293 0.88 20.35 -4.35
C GLN A 293 -0.05 20.70 -3.20
N PHE A 294 -0.43 21.98 -3.10
CA PHE A 294 -1.36 22.46 -2.09
C PHE A 294 -2.77 21.87 -2.29
N GLU A 295 -3.29 21.85 -3.51
CA GLU A 295 -4.57 21.20 -3.86
C GLU A 295 -4.58 19.72 -3.49
N LYS A 296 -3.50 18.98 -3.81
CA LYS A 296 -3.37 17.57 -3.41
C LYS A 296 -3.38 17.38 -1.90
N LEU A 297 -2.67 18.25 -1.18
CA LEU A 297 -2.63 18.23 0.28
C LEU A 297 -4.04 18.48 0.83
N ARG A 298 -4.76 19.48 0.32
CA ARG A 298 -6.14 19.81 0.73
C ARG A 298 -7.10 18.65 0.48
N ALA A 299 -6.98 17.99 -0.67
CA ALA A 299 -7.85 16.87 -1.05
C ALA A 299 -7.66 15.62 -0.17
N LEU A 300 -6.54 15.50 0.54
CA LEU A 300 -6.22 14.35 1.40
C LEU A 300 -6.56 14.61 2.88
N GLU A 301 -6.92 15.83 3.26
CA GLU A 301 -7.12 16.19 4.66
C GLU A 301 -8.19 15.34 5.34
N GLU A 302 -9.35 15.16 4.70
CA GLU A 302 -10.45 14.39 5.27
C GLU A 302 -10.05 12.93 5.52
N GLN A 303 -9.41 12.29 4.53
CA GLN A 303 -8.92 10.91 4.66
C GLN A 303 -7.85 10.77 5.74
N VAL A 304 -6.93 11.73 5.82
CA VAL A 304 -5.88 11.76 6.84
C VAL A 304 -6.46 11.97 8.23
N ARG A 305 -7.54 12.76 8.36
CA ARG A 305 -8.26 12.98 9.62
C ARG A 305 -9.00 11.73 10.07
N ALA A 306 -9.68 11.07 9.15
CA ALA A 306 -10.43 9.84 9.43
C ALA A 306 -9.50 8.69 9.85
N ASN A 307 -8.24 8.71 9.39
CA ASN A 307 -7.24 7.67 9.67
C ASN A 307 -7.60 6.29 9.07
N ASP A 308 -8.45 6.27 8.05
CA ASP A 308 -8.93 5.05 7.39
C ASP A 308 -7.90 4.45 6.42
N ASP A 309 -6.97 5.26 5.91
CA ASP A 309 -5.96 4.82 4.93
C ASP A 309 -4.55 5.31 5.26
N LEU A 310 -3.64 4.37 5.51
CA LEU A 310 -2.21 4.64 5.74
C LEU A 310 -1.53 5.30 4.53
N GLU A 311 -2.04 5.06 3.32
CA GLU A 311 -1.52 5.67 2.10
C GLU A 311 -1.95 7.14 1.96
N ALA A 312 -3.06 7.58 2.57
CA ALA A 312 -3.43 8.99 2.62
C ALA A 312 -2.37 9.82 3.39
N VAL A 313 -1.88 9.31 4.52
CA VAL A 313 -0.78 9.91 5.30
C VAL A 313 0.50 9.96 4.46
N HIS A 314 0.81 8.88 3.73
CA HIS A 314 1.94 8.83 2.81
C HIS A 314 1.85 9.90 1.72
N ASP A 315 0.72 9.97 1.03
CA ASP A 315 0.50 10.88 -0.10
C ASP A 315 0.49 12.34 0.34
N MET A 316 -0.14 12.66 1.48
CA MET A 316 -0.12 14.02 2.04
C MET A 316 1.30 14.41 2.42
N ARG A 317 2.09 13.51 3.03
CA ARG A 317 3.52 13.72 3.31
C ARG A 317 4.32 13.98 2.05
N VAL A 318 4.05 13.24 0.97
CA VAL A 318 4.71 13.45 -0.33
C VAL A 318 4.37 14.84 -0.88
N ALA A 319 3.11 15.26 -0.84
CA ALA A 319 2.67 16.60 -1.25
C ALA A 319 3.38 17.70 -0.43
N CYS A 320 3.40 17.60 0.90
CA CYS A 320 4.12 18.52 1.79
C CYS A 320 5.61 18.63 1.44
N ARG A 321 6.28 17.50 1.24
CA ARG A 321 7.71 17.45 0.90
C ARG A 321 7.99 18.09 -0.46
N ARG A 322 7.13 17.86 -1.46
CA ARG A 322 7.26 18.47 -2.79
C ARG A 322 7.00 19.96 -2.73
N MET A 323 5.97 20.40 -2.01
CA MET A 323 5.68 21.82 -1.79
C MET A 323 6.86 22.54 -1.12
N ASN A 324 7.44 21.95 -0.07
CA ASN A 324 8.61 22.52 0.60
C ASN A 324 9.85 22.53 -0.33
N SER A 325 10.01 21.51 -1.18
CA SER A 325 11.10 21.46 -2.16
C SER A 325 10.95 22.56 -3.23
N ALA A 326 9.74 22.81 -3.71
CA ALA A 326 9.43 23.88 -4.65
C ALA A 326 9.68 25.27 -4.03
N LEU A 327 9.17 25.52 -2.81
CA LEU A 327 9.41 26.76 -2.08
C LEU A 327 10.90 27.01 -1.84
N ARG A 328 11.68 25.97 -1.54
CA ARG A 328 13.13 26.07 -1.34
C ARG A 328 13.87 26.35 -2.66
N LEU A 329 13.51 25.65 -3.74
CA LEU A 329 14.11 25.78 -5.06
C LEU A 329 13.89 27.19 -5.63
N LEU A 330 12.66 27.68 -5.51
CA LEU A 330 12.18 28.88 -6.20
C LEU A 330 12.15 30.12 -5.30
N ARG A 331 12.73 30.03 -4.09
CA ARG A 331 12.73 31.11 -3.09
C ARG A 331 13.28 32.44 -3.61
N ALA A 332 14.22 32.40 -4.56
CA ALA A 332 14.88 33.60 -5.09
C ALA A 332 13.95 34.42 -6.01
N TYR A 333 12.86 33.81 -6.49
CA TYR A 333 11.88 34.41 -7.40
C TYR A 333 10.63 34.90 -6.65
N PHE A 334 10.69 34.89 -5.32
CA PHE A 334 9.67 35.44 -4.43
C PHE A 334 10.33 36.40 -3.44
N SER A 335 9.57 37.38 -2.94
CA SER A 335 10.06 38.19 -1.82
C SER A 335 10.26 37.30 -0.58
N ASN A 336 11.41 37.45 0.10
CA ASN A 336 11.79 36.61 1.25
C ASN A 336 10.71 36.53 2.34
N LYS A 337 9.96 37.62 2.56
CA LYS A 337 8.86 37.69 3.53
C LYS A 337 7.71 36.73 3.19
N ARG A 338 7.40 36.51 1.91
CA ARG A 338 6.31 35.64 1.45
C ARG A 338 6.62 34.16 1.73
N VAL A 339 7.84 33.72 1.45
CA VAL A 339 8.28 32.33 1.70
C VAL A 339 8.48 32.06 3.19
N LYS A 340 9.11 33.00 3.93
CA LYS A 340 9.40 32.85 5.36
C LYS A 340 8.15 32.61 6.21
N LYS A 341 7.03 33.26 5.89
CA LYS A 341 5.77 33.12 6.62
C LYS A 341 5.06 31.77 6.43
N ARG A 342 5.37 31.01 5.38
CA ARG A 342 4.68 29.76 5.02
C ARG A 342 5.37 28.50 5.51
N ARG A 343 6.68 28.57 5.66
CA ARG A 343 7.51 27.41 5.98
C ARG A 343 7.22 26.79 7.35
N PRO A 344 7.02 27.55 8.44
CA PRO A 344 6.89 26.94 9.77
C PRO A 344 5.77 25.90 9.87
N VAL A 345 4.54 26.26 9.49
CA VAL A 345 3.39 25.34 9.55
C VAL A 345 3.55 24.18 8.56
N LEU A 346 4.09 24.43 7.36
CA LEU A 346 4.35 23.36 6.38
C LEU A 346 5.44 22.38 6.88
N GLU A 347 6.44 22.87 7.59
CA GLU A 347 7.50 22.06 8.20
C GLU A 347 6.96 21.25 9.37
N GLU A 348 6.17 21.86 10.25
CA GLU A 348 5.48 21.18 11.34
C GLU A 348 4.57 20.06 10.80
N LEU A 349 3.76 20.36 9.79
CA LEU A 349 2.90 19.38 9.13
C LEU A 349 3.71 18.22 8.52
N ARG A 350 4.80 18.54 7.81
CA ARG A 350 5.71 17.53 7.27
C ARG A 350 6.31 16.66 8.37
N ASP A 351 6.67 17.23 9.50
CA ASP A 351 7.36 16.54 10.58
C ASP A 351 6.41 15.63 11.36
N VAL A 352 5.16 16.07 11.60
CA VAL A 352 4.12 15.22 12.21
C VAL A 352 3.74 14.06 11.27
N LEU A 353 3.45 14.34 9.99
CA LEU A 353 3.24 13.31 8.96
C LEU A 353 4.47 12.38 8.83
N GLY A 354 5.66 12.95 9.04
CA GLY A 354 6.93 12.25 9.02
C GLY A 354 7.05 11.21 10.11
N ARG A 355 6.67 11.59 11.34
CA ARG A 355 6.64 10.69 12.51
C ARG A 355 5.61 9.58 12.31
N ALA A 356 4.39 9.91 11.87
CA ALA A 356 3.36 8.92 11.59
C ALA A 356 3.84 7.87 10.58
N ARG A 357 4.29 8.31 9.39
CA ARG A 357 4.76 7.39 8.35
C ARG A 357 6.00 6.59 8.76
N ASN A 358 6.82 7.12 9.65
CA ASN A 358 7.98 6.38 10.17
C ASN A 358 7.53 5.11 10.88
N PHE A 359 6.57 5.21 11.79
CA PHE A 359 6.07 4.06 12.51
C PHE A 359 5.23 3.12 11.65
N ASP A 360 4.55 3.59 10.61
CA ASP A 360 3.90 2.71 9.63
C ASP A 360 4.92 1.81 8.92
N VAL A 361 6.06 2.38 8.50
CA VAL A 361 7.13 1.63 7.83
C VAL A 361 7.84 0.69 8.79
N LEU A 362 8.14 1.16 10.02
CA LEU A 362 8.79 0.34 11.03
C LEU A 362 7.92 -0.83 11.49
N GLY A 363 6.62 -0.59 11.73
CA GLY A 363 5.65 -1.61 12.09
C GLY A 363 5.52 -2.67 11.00
N ALA A 364 5.35 -2.26 9.75
CA ALA A 364 5.28 -3.19 8.62
C ALA A 364 6.55 -4.04 8.46
N ALA A 365 7.74 -3.44 8.67
CA ALA A 365 9.00 -4.17 8.62
C ALA A 365 9.13 -5.18 9.77
N LEU A 366 8.74 -4.78 11.00
CA LEU A 366 8.76 -5.65 12.16
C LEU A 366 7.76 -6.81 12.02
N ASP A 367 6.55 -6.56 11.52
CA ASP A 367 5.58 -7.63 11.23
C ASP A 367 6.14 -8.64 10.22
N SER A 368 6.78 -8.15 9.15
CA SER A 368 7.41 -9.02 8.16
C SER A 368 8.53 -9.88 8.77
N TYR A 369 9.32 -9.33 9.70
CA TYR A 369 10.35 -10.08 10.41
C TYR A 369 9.73 -11.13 11.34
N ARG A 370 8.77 -10.72 12.17
CA ARG A 370 8.06 -11.58 13.13
C ARG A 370 7.34 -12.75 12.48
N ALA A 371 6.84 -12.59 11.26
CA ALA A 371 6.18 -13.65 10.51
C ALA A 371 7.12 -14.83 10.16
N ASN A 372 8.44 -14.63 10.20
CA ASN A 372 9.44 -15.65 9.90
C ASN A 372 10.32 -16.01 11.11
N ALA A 373 10.08 -15.38 12.27
CA ALA A 373 10.84 -15.59 13.50
C ALA A 373 10.24 -16.74 14.34
N PRO A 374 11.03 -17.41 15.20
CA PRO A 374 10.53 -18.36 16.19
C PRO A 374 9.43 -17.76 17.07
N ALA A 375 8.47 -18.59 17.52
CA ALA A 375 7.30 -18.11 18.27
C ALA A 375 7.66 -17.35 19.57
N SER A 376 8.75 -17.76 20.24
CA SER A 376 9.29 -17.07 21.41
C SER A 376 9.80 -15.66 21.07
N GLU A 377 10.55 -15.53 19.99
CA GLU A 377 11.07 -14.24 19.49
C GLU A 377 9.94 -13.33 19.02
N SER A 378 8.97 -13.87 18.27
CA SER A 378 7.81 -13.14 17.79
C SER A 378 6.92 -12.61 18.93
N THR A 379 6.82 -13.38 20.03
CA THR A 379 6.13 -12.95 21.25
C THR A 379 6.91 -11.86 21.97
N ALA A 380 8.23 -12.01 22.11
CA ALA A 380 9.07 -11.00 22.75
C ALA A 380 9.06 -9.66 21.97
N LEU A 381 9.00 -9.69 20.64
CA LEU A 381 8.92 -8.49 19.81
C LEU A 381 7.56 -7.78 19.85
N GLN A 382 6.53 -8.38 20.44
CA GLN A 382 5.20 -7.76 20.57
C GLN A 382 5.25 -6.45 21.36
N MET A 383 6.10 -6.35 22.39
CA MET A 383 6.25 -5.12 23.18
C MET A 383 6.75 -3.93 22.35
N VAL A 384 7.61 -4.19 21.36
CA VAL A 384 8.12 -3.15 20.45
C VAL A 384 7.00 -2.65 19.55
N MET A 385 6.19 -3.59 19.04
CA MET A 385 5.03 -3.26 18.20
C MET A 385 4.01 -2.40 18.96
N GLU A 386 3.72 -2.74 20.21
CA GLU A 386 2.80 -1.97 21.06
C GLU A 386 3.30 -0.54 21.26
N VAL A 387 4.56 -0.37 21.66
CA VAL A 387 5.15 0.97 21.83
C VAL A 387 5.15 1.78 20.53
N TRP A 388 5.49 1.16 19.38
CA TRP A 388 5.46 1.87 18.10
C TRP A 388 4.04 2.20 17.62
N SER A 389 3.06 1.35 17.94
CA SER A 389 1.64 1.62 17.67
C SER A 389 1.16 2.82 18.50
N ASP A 390 1.53 2.89 19.77
CA ASP A 390 1.19 4.01 20.65
C ASP A 390 1.82 5.32 20.16
N GLU A 391 3.10 5.29 19.76
CA GLU A 391 3.78 6.44 19.18
C GLU A 391 3.16 6.89 17.85
N ARG A 392 2.71 5.94 17.02
CA ARG A 392 1.96 6.25 15.80
C ARG A 392 0.62 6.92 16.12
N ALA A 393 -0.12 6.40 17.10
CA ALA A 393 -1.38 6.99 17.54
C ALA A 393 -1.17 8.40 18.12
N ALA A 394 -0.11 8.62 18.88
CA ALA A 394 0.28 9.93 19.37
C ALA A 394 0.61 10.91 18.22
N ALA A 395 1.32 10.45 17.19
CA ALA A 395 1.59 11.24 15.99
C ALA A 395 0.30 11.57 15.21
N GLN A 396 -0.65 10.64 15.12
CA GLN A 396 -1.96 10.86 14.51
C GLN A 396 -2.77 11.91 15.29
N ASN A 397 -2.77 11.84 16.63
CA ASN A 397 -3.41 12.83 17.48
C ASN A 397 -2.77 14.22 17.34
N ALA A 398 -1.45 14.30 17.26
CA ALA A 398 -0.74 15.55 16.99
C ALA A 398 -1.09 16.11 15.60
N LEU A 399 -1.30 15.23 14.61
CA LEU A 399 -1.68 15.64 13.26
C LEU A 399 -3.09 16.24 13.24
N ALA A 400 -4.06 15.57 13.85
CA ALA A 400 -5.43 16.09 13.98
C ALA A 400 -5.43 17.46 14.68
N LYS A 401 -4.74 17.59 15.82
CA LYS A 401 -4.59 18.86 16.55
C LYS A 401 -3.98 19.97 15.69
N LEU A 402 -2.96 19.67 14.89
CA LEU A 402 -2.34 20.64 14.00
C LEU A 402 -3.34 21.08 12.92
N LEU A 403 -4.03 20.14 12.28
CA LEU A 403 -5.00 20.43 11.22
C LEU A 403 -6.21 21.24 11.75
N ASP A 404 -6.58 21.08 13.01
CA ASP A 404 -7.64 21.86 13.69
C ASP A 404 -7.17 23.18 14.27
N SER A 405 -5.86 23.47 14.21
CA SER A 405 -5.32 24.67 14.82
C SER A 405 -5.69 25.93 14.02
N PRO A 406 -5.89 27.08 14.71
CA PRO A 406 -6.02 28.38 14.05
C PRO A 406 -4.80 28.72 13.18
N ALA A 407 -3.61 28.25 13.58
CA ALA A 407 -2.37 28.43 12.82
C ALA A 407 -2.45 27.75 11.45
N TYR A 408 -3.01 26.54 11.37
CA TYR A 408 -3.21 25.82 10.12
C TYR A 408 -4.26 26.49 9.24
N ALA A 409 -5.43 26.85 9.79
CA ALA A 409 -6.45 27.58 9.05
C ALA A 409 -5.91 28.90 8.47
N GLN A 410 -5.15 29.65 9.26
CA GLN A 410 -4.53 30.89 8.81
C GLN A 410 -3.42 30.66 7.78
N TRP A 411 -2.69 29.55 7.87
CA TRP A 411 -1.71 29.14 6.87
C TRP A 411 -2.39 28.78 5.54
N VAL A 412 -3.54 28.10 5.56
CA VAL A 412 -4.35 27.79 4.38
C VAL A 412 -4.81 29.08 3.69
N THR A 413 -5.42 30.01 4.45
CA THR A 413 -5.88 31.31 3.91
C THR A 413 -4.75 32.08 3.26
N ARG A 414 -3.63 32.27 3.97
CA ARG A 414 -2.45 32.93 3.41
C ARG A 414 -1.91 32.19 2.20
N THR A 415 -2.00 30.86 2.20
CA THR A 415 -1.53 30.07 1.07
C THR A 415 -2.33 30.39 -0.18
N ASN A 416 -3.66 30.38 -0.09
CA ASN A 416 -4.56 30.79 -1.16
C ASN A 416 -4.30 32.21 -1.65
N GLU A 417 -4.18 33.19 -0.76
CA GLU A 417 -3.91 34.60 -1.13
C GLU A 417 -2.69 34.72 -2.04
N PHE A 418 -1.58 34.08 -1.67
CA PHE A 418 -0.37 34.09 -2.50
C PHE A 418 -0.47 33.30 -3.79
N LEU A 419 -1.31 32.27 -3.87
CA LEU A 419 -1.50 31.58 -5.13
C LEU A 419 -2.27 32.45 -6.14
N GLN A 420 -3.05 33.41 -5.66
CA GLN A 420 -3.83 34.36 -6.48
C GLN A 420 -3.13 35.70 -6.73
N GLU A 421 -2.10 36.04 -5.94
CA GLU A 421 -1.31 37.26 -6.13
C GLU A 421 -0.62 37.29 -7.50
N GLN A 422 -0.79 38.39 -8.24
CA GLN A 422 0.02 38.68 -9.43
C GLN A 422 1.47 38.99 -9.06
N ASP A 423 2.38 38.66 -9.97
CA ASP A 423 3.79 38.97 -9.77
C ASP A 423 4.07 40.46 -10.01
N THR A 424 4.80 41.05 -9.07
CA THR A 424 5.25 42.46 -9.15
C THR A 424 6.75 42.54 -9.38
N GLN A 425 7.45 41.41 -9.37
CA GLN A 425 8.90 41.32 -9.55
C GLN A 425 9.21 40.91 -11.00
N VAL A 426 10.27 41.51 -11.57
CA VAL A 426 10.80 41.05 -12.86
C VAL A 426 11.46 39.69 -12.64
N ASN A 427 10.80 38.63 -13.12
CA ASN A 427 11.29 37.25 -13.03
C ASN A 427 11.77 36.76 -14.41
N PRO A 428 12.84 35.95 -14.47
CA PRO A 428 13.31 35.36 -15.72
C PRO A 428 12.30 34.36 -16.27
N ARG A 429 12.41 34.00 -17.56
CA ARG A 429 11.59 32.93 -18.12
C ARG A 429 12.05 31.57 -17.61
N VAL A 430 11.14 30.61 -17.64
CA VAL A 430 11.43 29.20 -17.34
C VAL A 430 12.58 28.69 -18.22
N GLY A 431 12.55 28.97 -19.53
CA GLY A 431 13.59 28.55 -20.48
C GLY A 431 14.98 29.07 -20.13
N ASP A 432 15.09 30.33 -19.69
CA ASP A 432 16.37 30.97 -19.41
C ASP A 432 17.08 30.42 -18.17
N MET A 433 16.30 29.94 -17.18
CA MET A 433 16.80 29.67 -15.83
C MET A 433 16.78 28.20 -15.42
N VAL A 434 15.79 27.42 -15.89
CA VAL A 434 15.66 26.01 -15.51
C VAL A 434 16.87 25.15 -15.91
N PRO A 435 17.52 25.34 -17.07
CA PRO A 435 18.77 24.64 -17.39
C PRO A 435 19.83 24.79 -16.29
N ALA A 436 20.10 26.03 -15.85
CA ALA A 436 21.07 26.29 -14.79
C ALA A 436 20.66 25.67 -13.45
N LEU A 437 19.36 25.70 -13.11
CA LEU A 437 18.84 25.05 -11.90
C LEU A 437 19.05 23.53 -11.93
N ILE A 438 18.80 22.88 -13.06
CA ILE A 438 18.99 21.43 -13.23
C ILE A 438 20.46 21.07 -13.05
N TRP A 439 21.36 21.76 -13.77
CA TRP A 439 22.80 21.52 -13.65
C TRP A 439 23.33 21.77 -12.25
N LYS A 440 22.80 22.77 -11.54
CA LYS A 440 23.13 23.00 -10.14
C LYS A 440 22.71 21.83 -9.24
N GLN A 441 21.50 21.28 -9.40
CA GLN A 441 21.08 20.12 -8.61
C GLN A 441 21.87 18.86 -8.99
N TYR A 442 22.19 18.67 -10.27
CA TYR A 442 23.03 17.55 -10.69
C TYR A 442 24.46 17.68 -10.16
N GLY A 443 25.03 18.88 -10.11
CA GLY A 443 26.31 19.14 -9.45
C GLY A 443 26.32 18.72 -7.98
N ALA A 444 25.22 18.94 -7.25
CA ALA A 444 25.08 18.47 -5.87
C ALA A 444 25.08 16.94 -5.76
N VAL A 445 24.49 16.24 -6.73
CA VAL A 445 24.53 14.76 -6.81
C VAL A 445 25.92 14.26 -7.20
N ARG A 446 26.59 14.93 -8.14
CA ARG A 446 27.94 14.59 -8.61
C ARG A 446 29.03 14.74 -7.56
N LYS A 447 28.81 15.56 -6.52
CA LYS A 447 29.70 15.62 -5.34
C LYS A 447 30.05 14.23 -4.78
N TYR A 448 29.15 13.26 -4.92
CA TYR A 448 29.30 11.91 -4.39
C TYR A 448 29.94 10.92 -5.37
N GLU A 449 30.14 11.31 -6.63
CA GLU A 449 30.58 10.44 -7.74
C GLU A 449 31.84 9.65 -7.43
N THR A 450 32.83 10.27 -6.80
CA THR A 450 34.14 9.67 -6.53
C THR A 450 34.27 9.06 -5.14
N ARG A 451 33.22 9.08 -4.31
CA ARG A 451 33.33 8.73 -2.88
C ARG A 451 32.17 7.94 -2.30
N TRP A 452 31.17 7.57 -3.11
CA TRP A 452 29.99 6.86 -2.62
C TRP A 452 30.33 5.49 -2.01
N GLU A 453 31.40 4.84 -2.45
CA GLU A 453 31.87 3.54 -1.91
C GLU A 453 32.26 3.64 -0.43
N ILE A 454 33.01 4.69 -0.09
CA ILE A 454 33.48 4.97 1.27
C ILE A 454 32.53 5.86 2.07
N ALA A 455 31.38 6.24 1.50
CA ALA A 455 30.47 7.19 2.11
C ALA A 455 29.89 6.66 3.43
N SER A 456 29.79 7.52 4.43
CA SER A 456 29.06 7.17 5.66
C SER A 456 27.56 7.02 5.38
N LEU A 457 26.81 6.38 6.29
CA LEU A 457 25.34 6.29 6.17
C LEU A 457 24.67 7.68 6.12
N GLU A 458 25.25 8.66 6.81
CA GLU A 458 24.80 10.05 6.78
C GLU A 458 25.06 10.69 5.40
N GLU A 459 26.20 10.38 4.78
CA GLU A 459 26.54 10.86 3.45
C GLU A 459 25.65 10.21 2.38
N LEU A 460 25.31 8.92 2.51
CA LEU A 460 24.34 8.24 1.65
C LEU A 460 22.93 8.82 1.80
N HIS A 461 22.54 9.20 3.03
CA HIS A 461 21.30 9.93 3.26
C HIS A 461 21.31 11.30 2.57
N ALA A 462 22.43 12.02 2.64
CA ALA A 462 22.59 13.30 1.97
C ALA A 462 22.54 13.17 0.43
N LEU A 463 23.19 12.15 -0.15
CA LEU A 463 23.07 11.81 -1.57
C LEU A 463 21.62 11.57 -1.97
N ARG A 464 20.86 10.81 -1.17
CA ARG A 464 19.42 10.59 -1.41
C ARG A 464 18.62 11.89 -1.42
N ILE A 465 18.94 12.82 -0.52
CA ILE A 465 18.29 14.13 -0.48
C ILE A 465 18.59 14.91 -1.77
N ASP A 466 19.84 14.93 -2.23
CA ASP A 466 20.25 15.64 -3.45
C ASP A 466 19.67 15.00 -4.71
N ALA A 467 19.61 13.66 -4.79
CA ALA A 467 18.94 12.94 -5.86
C ALA A 467 17.44 13.30 -5.92
N LYS A 468 16.76 13.37 -4.76
CA LYS A 468 15.35 13.82 -4.68
C LYS A 468 15.17 15.23 -5.19
N ARG A 469 16.09 16.13 -4.88
CA ARG A 469 16.04 17.54 -5.31
C ARG A 469 16.18 17.64 -6.83
N LEU A 470 17.10 16.89 -7.42
CA LEU A 470 17.24 16.80 -8.88
C LEU A 470 15.96 16.24 -9.51
N ARG A 471 15.47 15.09 -9.02
CA ARG A 471 14.23 14.48 -9.53
C ARG A 471 13.04 15.42 -9.46
N TYR A 472 12.82 16.09 -8.33
CA TYR A 472 11.71 17.04 -8.23
C TYR A 472 11.86 18.23 -9.16
N THR A 473 13.08 18.71 -9.39
CA THR A 473 13.32 19.79 -10.36
C THR A 473 12.92 19.33 -11.76
N LEU A 474 13.34 18.13 -12.18
CA LEU A 474 12.94 17.53 -13.46
C LEU A 474 11.42 17.33 -13.56
N GLU A 475 10.78 16.84 -12.49
CA GLU A 475 9.34 16.59 -12.47
C GLU A 475 8.49 17.87 -12.41
N PHE A 476 8.96 18.92 -11.74
CA PHE A 476 8.25 20.20 -11.65
C PHE A 476 8.18 20.89 -13.01
N PHE A 477 9.27 20.84 -13.78
CA PHE A 477 9.36 21.48 -15.09
C PHE A 477 9.11 20.51 -16.25
N ALA A 478 8.60 19.31 -15.99
CA ALA A 478 8.36 18.30 -17.01
C ALA A 478 7.52 18.81 -18.19
N ASP A 479 6.51 19.63 -17.91
CA ASP A 479 5.62 20.19 -18.93
C ASP A 479 6.33 21.21 -19.84
N ALA A 480 7.36 21.90 -19.33
CA ALA A 480 8.13 22.88 -20.08
C ALA A 480 9.07 22.25 -21.12
N PHE A 481 9.45 20.97 -20.95
CA PHE A 481 10.24 20.23 -21.93
C PHE A 481 9.40 19.62 -23.07
N GLY A 482 8.06 19.78 -23.02
CA GLY A 482 7.12 19.15 -23.96
C GLY A 482 6.84 17.66 -23.71
N GLU A 483 7.77 16.95 -23.05
CA GLU A 483 7.61 15.56 -22.65
C GLU A 483 8.24 15.27 -21.28
N LYS A 484 7.78 14.22 -20.60
CA LYS A 484 8.37 13.81 -19.33
C LYS A 484 9.75 13.18 -19.59
N PRO A 485 10.82 13.62 -18.91
CA PRO A 485 12.16 13.06 -19.09
C PRO A 485 12.32 11.73 -18.36
N VAL A 486 11.61 10.69 -18.81
CA VAL A 486 11.54 9.36 -18.16
C VAL A 486 12.93 8.76 -17.99
N ALA A 487 13.78 8.81 -19.02
CA ALA A 487 15.14 8.27 -19.01
C ALA A 487 16.05 8.91 -17.92
N LEU A 488 15.74 10.13 -17.47
CA LEU A 488 16.46 10.80 -16.38
C LEU A 488 15.78 10.57 -15.01
N ILE A 489 14.45 10.44 -14.99
CA ILE A 489 13.69 10.27 -13.76
C ILE A 489 13.80 8.83 -13.22
N GLU A 490 13.71 7.81 -14.06
CA GLU A 490 13.69 6.40 -13.61
C GLU A 490 14.96 5.96 -12.88
N PRO A 491 16.19 6.24 -13.37
CA PRO A 491 17.41 5.94 -12.61
C PRO A 491 17.46 6.64 -11.25
N LEU A 492 16.99 7.89 -11.18
CA LEU A 492 16.89 8.62 -9.92
C LEU A 492 15.86 8.01 -8.97
N VAL A 493 14.74 7.48 -9.47
CA VAL A 493 13.75 6.77 -8.66
C VAL A 493 14.37 5.50 -8.08
N ALA A 494 15.00 4.66 -8.92
CA ALA A 494 15.64 3.43 -8.48
C ALA A 494 16.71 3.68 -7.40
N LEU A 495 17.60 4.66 -7.62
CA LEU A 495 18.60 5.07 -6.63
C LEU A 495 17.96 5.57 -5.32
N GLN A 496 16.91 6.38 -5.39
CA GLN A 496 16.25 6.95 -4.21
C GLN A 496 15.45 5.94 -3.39
N ASP A 497 14.84 4.96 -4.07
CA ASP A 497 14.07 3.89 -3.44
C ASP A 497 15.02 2.95 -2.70
N HIS A 498 16.15 2.58 -3.32
CA HIS A 498 17.18 1.77 -2.70
C HIS A 498 17.84 2.45 -1.50
N LEU A 499 18.31 3.70 -1.66
CA LEU A 499 18.80 4.50 -0.54
C LEU A 499 17.70 4.77 0.50
N GLY A 500 16.43 4.69 0.10
CA GLY A 500 15.28 4.71 0.99
C GLY A 500 15.27 3.50 1.90
N SER A 501 15.40 2.30 1.35
CA SER A 501 15.50 1.05 2.12
C SER A 501 16.69 1.05 3.08
N VAL A 502 17.85 1.58 2.66
CA VAL A 502 19.01 1.75 3.55
C VAL A 502 18.64 2.66 4.73
N GLN A 503 18.05 3.82 4.45
CA GLN A 503 17.64 4.76 5.49
C GLN A 503 16.61 4.15 6.44
N ASP A 504 15.63 3.42 5.93
CA ASP A 504 14.56 2.84 6.74
C ASP A 504 15.13 1.78 7.69
N ALA A 505 16.09 0.96 7.23
CA ALA A 505 16.81 0.01 8.10
C ALA A 505 17.66 0.72 9.18
N VAL A 506 18.36 1.81 8.82
CA VAL A 506 19.13 2.63 9.77
C VAL A 506 18.22 3.25 10.84
N VAL A 507 17.07 3.78 10.43
CA VAL A 507 16.09 4.38 11.35
C VAL A 507 15.50 3.32 12.26
N GLY A 508 15.18 2.13 11.73
CA GLY A 508 14.71 1.00 12.53
C GLY A 508 15.73 0.54 13.57
N ALA A 509 16.98 0.37 13.18
CA ALA A 509 18.04 0.00 14.11
C ALA A 509 18.19 1.05 15.24
N LYS A 510 18.20 2.34 14.89
CA LYS A 510 18.25 3.43 15.87
C LYS A 510 17.04 3.45 16.80
N ALA A 511 15.84 3.18 16.28
CA ALA A 511 14.62 3.11 17.09
C ALA A 511 14.68 1.95 18.11
N LEU A 512 15.19 0.78 17.71
CA LEU A 512 15.40 -0.36 18.62
C LEU A 512 16.44 -0.04 19.69
N THR A 513 17.55 0.63 19.36
CA THR A 513 18.53 1.08 20.35
C THR A 513 17.91 2.02 21.38
N GLY A 514 17.06 2.95 20.93
CA GLY A 514 16.29 3.83 21.80
C GLY A 514 15.35 3.05 22.73
N PHE A 515 14.61 2.10 22.17
CA PHE A 515 13.73 1.21 22.92
C PHE A 515 14.47 0.44 24.02
N MET A 516 15.55 -0.28 23.66
CA MET A 516 16.36 -1.06 24.62
C MET A 516 16.93 -0.18 25.75
N THR A 517 17.33 1.05 25.43
CA THR A 517 17.83 2.02 26.42
C THR A 517 16.73 2.43 27.40
N ILE A 518 15.52 2.69 26.90
CA ILE A 518 14.37 3.10 27.73
C ILE A 518 13.93 1.94 28.64
N GLU A 519 13.77 0.73 28.10
CA GLU A 519 13.33 -0.43 28.88
C GLU A 519 14.34 -0.82 29.97
N THR A 520 15.64 -0.80 29.65
CA THR A 520 16.69 -1.03 30.66
C THR A 520 16.65 0.01 31.79
N ARG A 521 16.38 1.29 31.46
CA ARG A 521 16.23 2.35 32.48
C ARG A 521 14.97 2.15 33.33
N ARG A 522 13.86 1.72 32.73
CA ARG A 522 12.59 1.46 33.43
C ARG A 522 12.73 0.30 34.41
N ALA A 523 13.32 -0.82 34.00
CA ALA A 523 13.59 -1.97 34.88
C ALA A 523 14.45 -1.56 36.08
N ARG A 524 15.55 -0.83 35.83
CA ARG A 524 16.41 -0.30 36.90
C ARG A 524 15.67 0.62 37.87
N ALA A 525 14.79 1.50 37.37
CA ALA A 525 14.00 2.40 38.20
C ALA A 525 12.96 1.66 39.06
N ARG A 526 12.48 0.49 38.61
CA ARG A 526 11.57 -0.39 39.37
C ARG A 526 12.31 -1.36 40.31
N GLY A 527 13.64 -1.38 40.29
CA GLY A 527 14.43 -2.35 41.06
C GLY A 527 14.33 -3.79 40.51
N GLU A 528 13.95 -3.94 39.25
CA GLU A 528 13.84 -5.23 38.56
C GLU A 528 15.18 -5.63 37.92
N ASP A 529 15.36 -6.93 37.67
CA ASP A 529 16.44 -7.44 36.85
C ASP A 529 16.40 -6.88 35.42
N ALA A 530 17.54 -6.95 34.72
CA ALA A 530 17.62 -6.50 33.33
C ALA A 530 16.59 -7.24 32.47
N PRO A 531 15.82 -6.53 31.62
CA PRO A 531 14.81 -7.16 30.79
C PRO A 531 15.48 -8.12 29.79
N ASP A 532 14.81 -9.22 29.45
CA ASP A 532 15.23 -10.08 28.35
C ASP A 532 14.98 -9.35 27.02
N LEU A 533 16.08 -8.90 26.39
CA LEU A 533 16.08 -8.17 25.13
C LEU A 533 16.69 -8.99 23.99
N GLN A 534 16.86 -10.31 24.14
CA GLN A 534 17.56 -11.14 23.15
C GLN A 534 16.89 -11.08 21.76
N ALA A 535 15.55 -11.16 21.72
CA ALA A 535 14.78 -11.03 20.49
C ALA A 535 14.94 -9.66 19.81
N ILE A 536 15.00 -8.59 20.61
CA ILE A 536 15.17 -7.23 20.12
C ILE A 536 16.58 -7.02 19.58
N ALA A 537 17.58 -7.59 20.26
CA ALA A 537 18.97 -7.61 19.79
C ALA A 537 19.13 -8.39 18.49
N ALA A 538 18.43 -9.53 18.34
CA ALA A 538 18.42 -10.32 17.10
C ALA A 538 17.81 -9.52 15.93
N TYR A 539 16.66 -8.89 16.13
CA TYR A 539 16.07 -8.03 15.09
C TYR A 539 16.95 -6.81 14.77
N HIS A 540 17.58 -6.20 15.78
CA HIS A 540 18.55 -5.13 15.55
C HIS A 540 19.73 -5.62 14.69
N ALA A 541 20.30 -6.78 14.99
CA ALA A 541 21.37 -7.39 14.20
C ALA A 541 20.92 -7.70 12.76
N HIS A 542 19.69 -8.18 12.57
CA HIS A 542 19.09 -8.37 11.25
C HIS A 542 19.05 -7.06 10.44
N LEU A 543 18.63 -5.94 11.05
CA LEU A 543 18.63 -4.63 10.38
C LEU A 543 20.05 -4.17 10.03
N GLN A 544 21.05 -4.43 10.86
CA GLN A 544 22.45 -4.12 10.56
C GLN A 544 22.98 -4.94 9.38
N SER A 545 22.67 -6.24 9.34
CA SER A 545 22.99 -7.10 8.20
C SER A 545 22.31 -6.60 6.91
N ARG A 546 21.03 -6.22 7.00
CA ARG A 546 20.29 -5.66 5.87
C ARG A 546 20.90 -4.37 5.33
N ILE A 547 21.41 -3.50 6.19
CA ILE A 547 22.14 -2.29 5.78
C ILE A 547 23.38 -2.66 4.96
N ALA A 548 24.16 -3.66 5.41
CA ALA A 548 25.35 -4.11 4.70
C ALA A 548 25.00 -4.70 3.31
N GLU A 549 23.96 -5.55 3.23
CA GLU A 549 23.46 -6.12 1.97
C GLU A 549 23.04 -5.04 0.98
N LEU A 550 22.22 -4.08 1.43
CA LEU A 550 21.75 -3.00 0.58
C LEU A 550 22.92 -2.13 0.10
N ARG A 551 23.93 -1.88 0.94
CA ARG A 551 25.13 -1.16 0.52
C ARG A 551 25.90 -1.89 -0.59
N ALA A 552 25.97 -3.22 -0.53
CA ALA A 552 26.64 -4.01 -1.56
C ALA A 552 25.97 -3.92 -2.95
N GLN A 553 24.66 -3.63 -3.00
CA GLN A 553 23.87 -3.49 -4.24
C GLN A 553 23.88 -2.06 -4.82
N LEU A 554 24.48 -1.10 -4.12
CA LEU A 554 24.52 0.30 -4.55
C LEU A 554 25.30 0.58 -5.87
N PRO A 555 26.38 -0.16 -6.24
CA PRO A 555 27.20 0.18 -7.41
C PRO A 555 26.41 0.33 -8.71
N GLU A 556 25.51 -0.61 -9.03
CA GLU A 556 24.74 -0.59 -10.28
C GLU A 556 23.82 0.64 -10.39
N LEU A 557 23.15 0.99 -9.29
CA LEU A 557 22.22 2.13 -9.23
C LEU A 557 22.94 3.47 -9.34
N VAL A 558 24.13 3.54 -8.75
CA VAL A 558 24.97 4.73 -8.80
C VAL A 558 25.57 4.91 -10.20
N ALA A 559 26.01 3.82 -10.83
CA ALA A 559 26.52 3.84 -12.21
C ALA A 559 25.47 4.38 -13.20
N ALA A 560 24.18 4.05 -13.02
CA ALA A 560 23.09 4.52 -13.87
C ALA A 560 22.87 6.06 -13.84
N VAL A 561 23.29 6.75 -12.78
CA VAL A 561 23.13 8.21 -12.61
C VAL A 561 24.42 8.98 -12.90
N PHE A 562 25.57 8.33 -12.75
CA PHE A 562 26.89 8.95 -12.99
C PHE A 562 27.49 8.66 -14.36
N CYS A 563 26.92 7.74 -15.14
CA CYS A 563 27.43 7.41 -16.47
C CYS A 563 27.37 8.59 -17.45
N HIS A 564 28.16 8.48 -18.53
CA HIS A 564 28.22 9.48 -19.59
C HIS A 564 26.85 9.69 -20.27
N ALA A 565 26.15 8.60 -20.59
CA ALA A 565 24.83 8.64 -21.24
C ALA A 565 23.79 9.44 -20.43
N TYR A 566 23.82 9.36 -19.09
CA TYR A 566 22.93 10.17 -18.25
C TYR A 566 23.21 11.68 -18.41
N ARG A 567 24.48 12.06 -18.58
CA ARG A 567 24.88 13.47 -18.76
C ARG A 567 24.52 13.98 -20.14
N GLU A 568 24.70 13.16 -21.16
CA GLU A 568 24.27 13.49 -22.52
C GLU A 568 22.76 13.69 -22.57
N ALA A 569 21.99 12.77 -21.96
CA ALA A 569 20.54 12.91 -21.86
C ALA A 569 20.12 14.18 -21.09
N LEU A 570 20.85 14.52 -20.02
CA LEU A 570 20.59 15.75 -19.26
C LEU A 570 20.91 17.01 -20.09
N GLY A 571 22.03 17.01 -20.81
CA GLY A 571 22.41 18.08 -21.73
C GLY A 571 21.39 18.27 -22.84
N ALA A 572 21.01 17.17 -23.51
CA ALA A 572 19.99 17.17 -24.55
C ALA A 572 18.64 17.67 -24.03
N LEU A 573 18.23 17.29 -22.82
CA LEU A 573 17.02 17.81 -22.19
C LEU A 573 17.11 19.32 -21.98
N THR A 574 18.20 19.80 -21.39
CA THR A 574 18.36 21.23 -21.08
C THR A 574 18.49 22.10 -22.32
N ALA A 575 18.95 21.56 -23.45
CA ALA A 575 19.04 22.27 -24.72
C ALA A 575 17.67 22.43 -25.44
N LYS A 576 16.60 21.77 -24.95
CA LYS A 576 15.23 21.94 -25.47
C LYS A 576 14.54 23.22 -24.96
N LEU A 577 15.07 23.81 -23.88
CA LEU A 577 14.59 25.05 -23.28
C LEU A 577 15.38 26.23 -23.84
#